data_AF-A0A2C9V278-F1
#
_entry.id   AF-A0A2C9V278-F1
#
_cell.length_a   1.000
_cell.length_b   1.000
_cell.length_c   1.000
_cell.angle_alpha   90.00
_cell.angle_beta   90.00
_cell.angle_gamma   90.00
#
_symmetry.space_group_name_H-M   'P 1'
#
loop_
_entity.id
_entity.type
_entity.pdbx_description
1 polymer ?
#
loop_
_entity_poly.entity_id
_entity_poly.type
_entity_poly.pdbx_seq_one_letter_code
_entity_poly.pdbx_strand_id
1 'polypeptide(L)'
;MVLELLAQSSSEKQTTNWSHHIQESMECEFLGIHAPNVVDLSKNTEYASQAALWGIEGLPDLGEIYPLGGSADRLGLVDPDTGECLPAAMLPFCGRTLLEGLIRDLQAREFLHYKLYGKQCIIPVAIMTSSAKNNHERITSLCEKLSWFGRGRSSFQLFQQPLVPAVSAEDGQWLITKPFSPVSKPGGHGVIWKLAYDKGIFEWFYDHGRKGATVRQVSNVVAATDLTLLALAGIGLRHGKKLGFASCKRNSGATEGINVLIEKKTLDGKWAYGLSCIEYTEFDKFGITSGACYSNSLQAEFPANTNILYVDLSSVESVASSNSEKSLPGMVLNTKKQIAYEDSFGNCHSVSGSRLECTMQNIADNFLNTYLSRFYQGVEDKLDTFIVYNERRKVTSSAKRKRKHVDQSLHQTPDGALLDILRNAYDLLSCCDIELPKVEGNDRYVNSGPPFLIFLHPSLGPLWEVTRQKFYGGSISEGSELQIEVAEFMWRNVELDGSLIVIAGNVMGSTRIDANGEPMLQYGRRCGRCRLQNVKVLNKGIDWSCGENAYWKHSVQRFEALKVILHGNAEFEANNVILEGNHVFEVPDGYKMKIISGNSGLEVQLNPIEPNMMDTGSWFWNYKINGTHILLELVEL
;
A
#
# COMPACT_ATOMS: atom_id res chain seq x y z
N MET A 1 -21.85 42.41 -40.56
CA MET A 1 -23.09 42.77 -41.28
C MET A 1 -23.76 41.46 -41.63
N VAL A 2 -24.89 41.01 -41.05
CA VAL A 2 -26.03 41.64 -40.36
C VAL A 2 -26.55 40.54 -39.40
N LEU A 3 -26.37 40.61 -38.08
CA LEU A 3 -27.20 41.28 -37.06
C LEU A 3 -28.72 41.02 -37.17
N GLU A 4 -29.21 40.24 -36.20
CA GLU A 4 -30.43 40.47 -35.40
C GLU A 4 -31.80 40.69 -36.07
N LEU A 5 -32.76 39.84 -35.66
CA LEU A 5 -34.06 40.16 -35.04
C LEU A 5 -34.90 38.86 -35.02
N LEU A 6 -34.90 38.04 -33.98
CA LEU A 6 -35.61 38.22 -32.70
C LEU A 6 -36.94 38.97 -32.83
N ALA A 7 -38.06 38.29 -32.55
CA ALA A 7 -38.93 38.68 -31.44
C ALA A 7 -40.09 37.68 -31.22
N GLN A 8 -40.12 37.17 -29.98
CA GLN A 8 -41.30 36.89 -29.15
C GLN A 8 -42.20 35.67 -29.50
N SER A 9 -42.08 34.63 -28.68
CA SER A 9 -43.20 34.31 -27.81
C SER A 9 -42.70 33.80 -26.45
N SER A 10 -43.43 34.24 -25.45
CA SER A 10 -43.24 34.14 -24.01
C SER A 10 -43.29 32.70 -23.48
N SER A 11 -42.43 32.42 -22.50
CA SER A 11 -42.75 31.68 -21.27
C SER A 11 -43.82 30.58 -21.40
N GLU A 12 -43.38 29.33 -21.51
CA GLU A 12 -44.03 28.22 -20.82
C GLU A 12 -43.01 27.15 -20.48
N LYS A 13 -42.87 26.87 -19.18
CA LYS A 13 -42.04 25.79 -18.62
C LYS A 13 -42.53 24.45 -19.17
N GLN A 14 -41.86 23.88 -20.17
CA GLN A 14 -41.97 22.46 -20.47
C GLN A 14 -41.04 21.66 -19.56
N THR A 15 -41.43 21.54 -18.30
CA THR A 15 -41.00 20.47 -17.39
C THR A 15 -41.73 19.19 -17.76
N THR A 16 -41.41 18.59 -18.90
CA THR A 16 -41.98 17.30 -19.31
C THR A 16 -41.02 16.61 -20.26
N ASN A 17 -40.36 15.55 -19.77
CA ASN A 17 -39.70 14.43 -20.47
C ASN A 17 -38.31 14.04 -19.96
N TRP A 18 -37.70 14.77 -19.02
CA TRP A 18 -36.46 14.33 -18.35
C TRP A 18 -36.70 13.50 -17.08
N SER A 19 -37.90 13.57 -16.49
CA SER A 19 -38.26 12.77 -15.32
C SER A 19 -38.58 11.31 -15.65
N HIS A 20 -38.98 10.99 -16.87
CA HIS A 20 -39.33 9.61 -17.25
C HIS A 20 -38.10 8.72 -17.51
N HIS A 21 -37.00 9.26 -18.04
CA HIS A 21 -35.79 8.46 -18.27
C HIS A 21 -34.94 8.23 -17.03
N ILE A 22 -35.06 9.08 -15.99
CA ILE A 22 -34.44 8.82 -14.68
C ILE A 22 -35.20 7.74 -13.91
N GLN A 23 -36.47 7.50 -14.26
CA GLN A 23 -37.34 6.55 -13.58
C GLN A 23 -37.24 5.11 -14.14
N GLU A 24 -36.67 4.93 -15.34
CA GLU A 24 -36.45 3.60 -15.94
C GLU A 24 -35.13 2.93 -15.53
N SER A 25 -34.18 3.65 -14.90
CA SER A 25 -32.88 3.10 -14.50
C SER A 25 -32.71 2.80 -13.00
N MET A 26 -33.75 3.01 -12.18
CA MET A 26 -33.72 2.72 -10.74
C MET A 26 -34.59 1.51 -10.39
N GLU A 27 -34.04 0.30 -10.43
CA GLU A 27 -34.72 -0.95 -10.06
C GLU A 27 -34.98 -1.12 -8.53
N CYS A 28 -34.79 -0.10 -7.69
CA CYS A 28 -35.00 -0.15 -6.22
C CYS A 28 -35.29 1.23 -5.62
N GLU A 29 -36.14 1.29 -4.58
CA GLU A 29 -36.26 2.48 -3.72
C GLU A 29 -35.12 2.47 -2.68
N PHE A 30 -34.31 3.54 -2.67
CA PHE A 30 -33.23 3.74 -1.71
C PHE A 30 -33.80 4.25 -0.38
N LEU A 31 -33.63 3.50 0.72
CA LEU A 31 -34.36 3.74 1.97
C LEU A 31 -33.48 4.16 3.15
N GLY A 32 -32.21 3.74 3.22
CA GLY A 32 -31.36 4.07 4.38
C GLY A 32 -29.86 3.88 4.17
N ILE A 33 -29.08 4.72 4.86
CA ILE A 33 -27.63 4.65 5.00
C ILE A 33 -27.33 4.48 6.49
N HIS A 34 -26.61 3.42 6.84
CA HIS A 34 -26.28 3.08 8.23
C HIS A 34 -24.77 2.94 8.40
N ALA A 35 -24.28 3.24 9.61
CA ALA A 35 -22.91 2.90 9.96
C ALA A 35 -22.81 1.37 10.05
N PRO A 36 -21.85 0.74 9.34
CA PRO A 36 -21.71 -0.71 9.34
C PRO A 36 -21.12 -1.20 10.67
N ASN A 37 -21.52 -2.38 11.12
CA ASN A 37 -20.74 -3.09 12.12
C ASN A 37 -19.41 -3.56 11.51
N VAL A 38 -18.31 -3.37 12.26
CA VAL A 38 -16.96 -3.62 11.77
C VAL A 38 -16.24 -4.68 12.60
N VAL A 39 -15.43 -5.51 11.94
CA VAL A 39 -14.53 -6.45 12.62
C VAL A 39 -13.27 -5.70 13.04
N ASP A 40 -13.25 -5.24 14.29
CA ASP A 40 -12.14 -4.46 14.86
C ASP A 40 -10.99 -5.37 15.32
N LEU A 41 -9.96 -5.48 14.49
CA LEU A 41 -8.79 -6.32 14.72
C LEU A 41 -7.96 -5.86 15.92
N SER A 42 -8.09 -4.59 16.35
CA SER A 42 -7.38 -4.06 17.51
C SER A 42 -7.99 -4.53 18.84
N LYS A 43 -9.28 -4.92 18.84
CA LYS A 43 -10.01 -5.34 20.05
C LYS A 43 -9.94 -6.85 20.30
N ASN A 44 -9.92 -7.65 19.24
CA ASN A 44 -9.84 -9.11 19.34
C ASN A 44 -8.54 -9.60 18.68
N THR A 45 -7.46 -9.58 19.46
CA THR A 45 -6.12 -9.94 18.98
C THR A 45 -6.03 -11.40 18.54
N GLU A 46 -6.71 -12.31 19.24
CA GLU A 46 -6.73 -13.74 18.89
C GLU A 46 -7.37 -13.98 17.53
N TYR A 47 -8.54 -13.37 17.30
CA TYR A 47 -9.19 -13.46 15.99
C TYR A 47 -8.36 -12.78 14.91
N ALA A 48 -7.71 -11.65 15.21
CA ALA A 48 -6.84 -10.96 14.26
C ALA A 48 -5.65 -11.82 13.83
N SER A 49 -4.97 -12.48 14.78
CA SER A 49 -3.88 -13.42 14.49
C SER A 49 -4.38 -14.64 13.71
N GLN A 50 -5.53 -15.21 14.10
CA GLN A 50 -6.14 -16.33 13.38
C GLN A 50 -6.52 -15.97 11.93
N ALA A 51 -7.10 -14.79 11.72
CA ALA A 51 -7.46 -14.28 10.39
C ALA A 51 -6.22 -14.05 9.53
N ALA A 52 -5.14 -13.54 10.11
CA ALA A 52 -3.87 -13.38 9.41
C ALA A 52 -3.27 -14.72 9.01
N LEU A 53 -3.34 -15.76 9.86
CA LEU A 53 -2.91 -17.12 9.53
C LEU A 53 -3.69 -17.70 8.35
N TRP A 54 -5.02 -17.51 8.30
CA TRP A 54 -5.82 -17.91 7.12
C TRP A 54 -5.35 -17.17 5.86
N GLY A 55 -5.00 -15.89 6.01
CA GLY A 55 -4.44 -15.11 4.92
C GLY A 55 -3.12 -15.66 4.41
N ILE A 56 -2.22 -16.05 5.32
CA ILE A 56 -0.93 -16.65 4.97
C ILE A 56 -1.15 -18.00 4.29
N GLU A 57 -1.95 -18.89 4.89
CA GLU A 57 -2.30 -20.20 4.32
C GLU A 57 -2.92 -20.06 2.91
N GLY A 58 -3.76 -19.05 2.73
CA GLY A 58 -4.45 -18.75 1.47
C GLY A 58 -3.62 -17.98 0.43
N LEU A 59 -2.36 -17.60 0.70
CA LEU A 59 -1.53 -16.86 -0.27
C LEU A 59 -1.43 -17.52 -1.66
N PRO A 60 -1.31 -18.86 -1.78
CA PRO A 60 -1.34 -19.53 -3.09
C PRO A 60 -2.66 -19.36 -3.86
N ASP A 61 -3.77 -19.04 -3.19
CA ASP A 61 -5.07 -18.80 -3.84
C ASP A 61 -5.27 -17.32 -4.21
N LEU A 62 -4.30 -16.43 -3.94
CA LEU A 62 -4.41 -14.99 -4.13
C LEU A 62 -3.61 -14.47 -5.34
N GLY A 63 -4.14 -13.45 -5.99
CA GLY A 63 -3.43 -12.51 -6.86
C GLY A 63 -3.31 -11.11 -6.25
N GLU A 64 -2.57 -10.23 -6.91
CA GLU A 64 -2.51 -8.80 -6.57
C GLU A 64 -2.94 -7.94 -7.75
N ILE A 65 -3.74 -6.89 -7.48
CA ILE A 65 -4.19 -5.94 -8.51
C ILE A 65 -3.80 -4.53 -8.07
N TYR A 66 -2.97 -3.84 -8.87
CA TYR A 66 -2.46 -2.51 -8.55
C TYR A 66 -2.92 -1.44 -9.56
N PRO A 67 -3.79 -0.49 -9.16
CA PRO A 67 -4.15 0.66 -9.98
C PRO A 67 -3.03 1.73 -9.95
N LEU A 68 -2.21 1.77 -11.00
CA LEU A 68 -1.06 2.68 -11.16
C LEU A 68 -1.23 3.75 -12.25
N GLY A 69 -2.45 3.98 -12.75
CA GLY A 69 -2.73 4.96 -13.80
C GLY A 69 -2.62 6.45 -13.40
N GLY A 70 -2.27 6.75 -12.14
CA GLY A 70 -2.16 8.10 -11.61
C GLY A 70 -0.80 8.76 -11.86
N SER A 71 -0.80 10.01 -12.32
CA SER A 71 0.37 10.88 -12.34
C SER A 71 0.67 11.47 -10.97
N ALA A 72 1.95 11.68 -10.65
CA ALA A 72 2.40 12.28 -9.39
C ALA A 72 2.30 13.82 -9.38
N ASP A 73 1.31 14.40 -10.07
CA ASP A 73 1.24 15.85 -10.32
C ASP A 73 1.19 16.66 -9.01
N ARG A 74 0.45 16.14 -8.02
CA ARG A 74 0.33 16.75 -6.70
C ARG A 74 1.61 16.67 -5.88
N LEU A 75 2.52 15.76 -6.21
CA LEU A 75 3.85 15.64 -5.60
C LEU A 75 4.88 16.55 -6.28
N GLY A 76 4.57 17.05 -7.49
CA GLY A 76 5.54 17.78 -8.31
C GLY A 76 6.73 16.91 -8.71
N LEU A 77 6.53 15.59 -8.81
CA LEU A 77 7.57 14.67 -9.22
C LEU A 77 7.72 14.73 -10.74
N VAL A 78 8.85 15.24 -11.19
CA VAL A 78 9.17 15.43 -12.60
C VAL A 78 10.49 14.75 -12.93
N ASP A 79 10.60 14.37 -14.19
CA ASP A 79 11.82 13.91 -14.83
C ASP A 79 12.79 15.10 -14.94
N PRO A 80 14.03 14.99 -14.44
CA PRO A 80 14.96 16.12 -14.41
C PRO A 80 15.43 16.55 -15.80
N ASP A 81 15.46 15.64 -16.77
CA ASP A 81 15.98 15.91 -18.12
C ASP A 81 14.88 16.48 -19.02
N THR A 82 13.67 15.92 -18.92
CA THR A 82 12.55 16.28 -19.80
C THR A 82 11.56 17.26 -19.17
N GLY A 83 11.54 17.39 -17.83
CA GLY A 83 10.55 18.17 -17.09
C GLY A 83 9.15 17.54 -17.04
N GLU A 84 8.95 16.37 -17.65
CA GLU A 84 7.66 15.68 -17.67
C GLU A 84 7.30 15.09 -16.30
N CYS A 85 6.02 15.07 -15.94
CA CYS A 85 5.59 14.47 -14.67
C CYS A 85 5.77 12.94 -14.69
N LEU A 86 6.34 12.40 -13.62
CA LEU A 86 6.55 10.96 -13.48
C LEU A 86 5.33 10.26 -12.82
N PRO A 87 5.17 8.95 -13.04
CA PRO A 87 4.27 8.10 -12.26
C PRO A 87 4.56 8.17 -10.75
N ALA A 88 3.52 8.13 -9.92
CA ALA A 88 3.68 8.09 -8.47
C ALA A 88 4.48 6.87 -7.99
N ALA A 89 4.38 5.75 -8.71
CA ALA A 89 5.10 4.53 -8.41
C ALA A 89 6.65 4.69 -8.45
N MET A 90 7.15 5.70 -9.19
CA MET A 90 8.58 6.02 -9.30
C MET A 90 9.10 6.96 -8.20
N LEU A 91 8.22 7.46 -7.30
CA LEU A 91 8.64 8.35 -6.22
C LEU A 91 9.70 7.65 -5.34
N PRO A 92 10.90 8.24 -5.17
CA PRO A 92 11.88 7.75 -4.21
C PRO A 92 11.37 7.94 -2.78
N PHE A 93 11.30 6.88 -2.00
CA PHE A 93 10.77 6.84 -0.65
C PHE A 93 11.52 5.77 0.15
N CYS A 94 12.09 6.15 1.30
CA CYS A 94 12.92 5.30 2.16
C CYS A 94 14.01 4.53 1.38
N GLY A 95 14.70 5.22 0.46
CA GLY A 95 15.81 4.68 -0.34
C GLY A 95 15.41 3.90 -1.58
N ARG A 96 14.11 3.71 -1.85
CA ARG A 96 13.59 2.88 -2.96
C ARG A 96 12.43 3.55 -3.68
N THR A 97 11.98 3.00 -4.81
CA THR A 97 10.72 3.49 -5.41
C THR A 97 9.50 2.96 -4.64
N LEU A 98 8.38 3.67 -4.68
CA LEU A 98 7.13 3.17 -4.07
C LEU A 98 6.70 1.82 -4.67
N LEU A 99 6.92 1.58 -5.96
CA LEU A 99 6.65 0.28 -6.59
C LEU A 99 7.52 -0.83 -5.98
N GLU A 100 8.81 -0.57 -5.80
CA GLU A 100 9.74 -1.53 -5.19
C GLU A 100 9.32 -1.85 -3.75
N GLY A 101 8.92 -0.85 -2.96
CA GLY A 101 8.36 -1.07 -1.63
C GLY A 101 7.13 -1.98 -1.65
N LEU A 102 6.19 -1.71 -2.57
CA LEU A 102 4.96 -2.50 -2.72
C LEU A 102 5.24 -3.98 -3.03
N ILE A 103 6.22 -4.26 -3.90
CA ILE A 103 6.61 -5.63 -4.26
C ILE A 103 7.42 -6.31 -3.15
N ARG A 104 8.24 -5.57 -2.41
CA ARG A 104 8.97 -6.11 -1.25
C ARG A 104 8.03 -6.56 -0.14
N ASP A 105 6.94 -5.83 0.11
CA ASP A 105 5.88 -6.27 1.03
C ASP A 105 5.23 -7.59 0.60
N LEU A 106 5.01 -7.76 -0.71
CA LEU A 106 4.47 -8.99 -1.28
C LEU A 106 5.46 -10.16 -1.09
N GLN A 107 6.73 -9.96 -1.45
CA GLN A 107 7.78 -10.97 -1.26
C GLN A 107 7.97 -11.35 0.21
N ALA A 108 7.80 -10.43 1.15
CA ALA A 108 7.88 -10.74 2.57
C ALA A 108 6.75 -11.67 3.04
N ARG A 109 5.52 -11.49 2.54
CA ARG A 109 4.39 -12.40 2.82
C ARG A 109 4.62 -13.78 2.22
N GLU A 110 5.07 -13.85 0.98
CA GLU A 110 5.42 -15.11 0.33
C GLU A 110 6.58 -15.83 1.03
N PHE A 111 7.57 -15.08 1.50
CA PHE A 111 8.68 -15.60 2.29
C PHE A 111 8.19 -16.14 3.64
N LEU A 112 7.27 -15.45 4.32
CA LEU A 112 6.65 -15.96 5.55
C LEU A 112 5.89 -17.27 5.30
N HIS A 113 5.10 -17.35 4.23
CA HIS A 113 4.45 -18.60 3.81
C HIS A 113 5.47 -19.72 3.57
N TYR A 114 6.55 -19.42 2.84
CA TYR A 114 7.64 -20.38 2.63
C TYR A 114 8.26 -20.86 3.94
N LYS A 115 8.51 -19.96 4.91
CA LYS A 115 9.10 -20.32 6.21
C LYS A 115 8.17 -21.21 7.04
N LEU A 116 6.85 -21.07 6.91
CA LEU A 116 5.86 -21.86 7.65
C LEU A 116 5.53 -23.21 6.98
N TYR A 117 5.42 -23.23 5.65
CA TYR A 117 4.89 -24.39 4.91
C TYR A 117 5.93 -25.08 4.02
N GLY A 118 7.14 -24.53 3.92
CA GLY A 118 8.24 -25.08 3.11
C GLY A 118 8.02 -25.00 1.60
N LYS A 119 6.98 -24.28 1.14
CA LYS A 119 6.62 -24.15 -0.27
C LYS A 119 6.67 -22.68 -0.70
N GLN A 120 7.47 -22.42 -1.73
CA GLN A 120 7.50 -21.11 -2.36
C GLN A 120 6.29 -20.96 -3.29
N CYS A 121 5.54 -19.87 -3.10
CA CYS A 121 4.51 -19.42 -4.02
C CYS A 121 4.92 -18.07 -4.62
N ILE A 122 4.74 -17.91 -5.93
CA ILE A 122 4.87 -16.63 -6.61
C ILE A 122 3.47 -16.14 -6.95
N ILE A 123 3.04 -15.10 -6.26
CA ILE A 123 1.75 -14.47 -6.43
C ILE A 123 1.78 -13.62 -7.71
N PRO A 124 0.86 -13.85 -8.66
CA PRO A 124 0.76 -13.07 -9.89
C PRO A 124 0.29 -11.64 -9.58
N VAL A 125 0.86 -10.68 -10.30
CA VAL A 125 0.60 -9.24 -10.11
C VAL A 125 0.06 -8.61 -11.38
N ALA A 126 -1.19 -8.17 -11.34
CA ALA A 126 -1.81 -7.41 -12.42
C ALA A 126 -1.71 -5.90 -12.14
N ILE A 127 -1.21 -5.13 -13.09
CA ILE A 127 -0.96 -3.69 -12.93
C ILE A 127 -1.74 -2.91 -13.98
N MET A 128 -2.68 -2.07 -13.54
CA MET A 128 -3.37 -1.14 -14.42
C MET A 128 -2.55 0.15 -14.56
N THR A 129 -2.07 0.47 -15.76
CA THR A 129 -1.33 1.70 -16.09
C THR A 129 -2.19 2.66 -16.93
N SER A 130 -1.62 3.78 -17.40
CA SER A 130 -2.29 4.76 -18.26
C SER A 130 -1.40 5.19 -19.45
N SER A 131 -1.99 5.63 -20.56
CA SER A 131 -1.26 6.36 -21.64
C SER A 131 -0.89 7.78 -21.24
N ALA A 132 -1.54 8.33 -20.23
CA ALA A 132 -1.28 9.70 -19.82
C ALA A 132 0.18 9.84 -19.36
N LYS A 133 0.91 10.77 -20.00
CA LYS A 133 2.30 11.12 -19.64
C LYS A 133 3.27 9.93 -19.69
N ASN A 134 3.14 9.08 -20.70
CA ASN A 134 4.03 7.93 -20.94
C ASN A 134 4.10 6.98 -19.72
N ASN A 135 3.00 6.88 -18.95
CA ASN A 135 2.98 6.16 -17.67
C ASN A 135 3.19 4.66 -17.88
N HIS A 136 2.56 4.03 -18.88
CA HIS A 136 2.74 2.61 -19.17
C HIS A 136 4.20 2.26 -19.44
N GLU A 137 4.84 2.98 -20.35
CA GLU A 137 6.23 2.78 -20.76
C GLU A 137 7.19 2.99 -19.58
N ARG A 138 7.01 4.06 -18.81
CA ARG A 138 7.85 4.36 -17.64
C ARG A 138 7.73 3.28 -16.55
N ILE A 139 6.54 2.72 -16.33
CA ILE A 139 6.33 1.61 -15.36
C ILE A 139 6.95 0.31 -15.88
N THR A 140 6.75 -0.02 -17.16
CA THR A 140 7.37 -1.18 -17.79
C THR A 140 8.88 -1.12 -17.71
N SER A 141 9.50 -0.01 -18.10
CA SER A 141 10.96 0.18 -18.03
C SER A 141 11.48 0.16 -16.58
N LEU A 142 10.70 0.62 -15.60
CA LEU A 142 11.07 0.47 -14.19
C LEU A 142 11.12 -1.00 -13.78
N CYS A 143 10.12 -1.80 -14.18
CA CYS A 143 10.09 -3.24 -13.90
C CYS A 143 11.25 -3.96 -14.56
N GLU A 144 11.55 -3.66 -15.82
CA GLU A 144 12.68 -4.23 -16.57
C GLU A 144 14.02 -3.86 -15.94
N LYS A 145 14.23 -2.58 -15.60
CA LYS A 145 15.44 -2.09 -14.92
C LYS A 145 15.69 -2.81 -13.60
N LEU A 146 14.63 -3.14 -12.88
CA LEU A 146 14.69 -3.88 -11.61
C LEU A 146 14.57 -5.40 -11.81
N SER A 147 14.75 -5.90 -13.04
CA SER A 147 14.71 -7.34 -13.39
C SER A 147 13.45 -8.04 -12.86
N TRP A 148 12.30 -7.39 -13.00
CA TRP A 148 11.00 -7.84 -12.49
C TRP A 148 11.05 -8.24 -11.01
N PHE A 149 11.87 -7.52 -10.24
CA PHE A 149 12.08 -7.71 -8.80
C PHE A 149 12.54 -9.13 -8.43
N GLY A 150 13.15 -9.86 -9.37
CA GLY A 150 13.53 -11.26 -9.21
C GLY A 150 12.34 -12.23 -9.16
N ARG A 151 11.18 -11.86 -9.73
CA ARG A 151 9.97 -12.69 -9.74
C ARG A 151 9.67 -13.31 -11.11
N GLY A 152 10.47 -12.97 -12.12
CA GLY A 152 10.23 -13.31 -13.52
C GLY A 152 9.14 -12.45 -14.15
N ARG A 153 9.28 -12.17 -15.44
CA ARG A 153 8.33 -11.35 -16.22
C ARG A 153 6.94 -11.98 -16.28
N SER A 154 6.87 -13.30 -16.38
CA SER A 154 5.61 -14.06 -16.48
C SER A 154 4.70 -13.89 -15.27
N SER A 155 5.24 -13.48 -14.12
CA SER A 155 4.46 -13.21 -12.91
C SER A 155 3.72 -11.86 -12.94
N PHE A 156 3.91 -11.05 -13.99
CA PHE A 156 3.30 -9.74 -14.12
C PHE A 156 2.47 -9.62 -15.39
N GLN A 157 1.31 -8.96 -15.26
CA GLN A 157 0.49 -8.58 -16.40
C GLN A 157 0.13 -7.09 -16.31
N LEU A 158 0.67 -6.30 -17.24
CA LEU A 158 0.37 -4.87 -17.34
C LEU A 158 -0.75 -4.64 -18.34
N PHE A 159 -1.73 -3.84 -17.98
CA PHE A 159 -2.83 -3.47 -18.88
C PHE A 159 -3.18 -1.99 -18.74
N GLN A 160 -3.44 -1.35 -19.86
CA GLN A 160 -3.47 0.10 -19.96
C GLN A 160 -4.91 0.63 -20.01
N GLN A 161 -5.22 1.58 -19.15
CA GLN A 161 -6.52 2.24 -19.16
C GLN A 161 -6.64 3.26 -20.30
N PRO A 162 -7.85 3.42 -20.88
CA PRO A 162 -8.10 4.44 -21.89
C PRO A 162 -8.17 5.85 -21.28
N LEU A 163 -8.03 6.85 -22.13
CA LEU A 163 -8.33 8.24 -21.80
C LEU A 163 -9.76 8.57 -22.23
N VAL A 164 -10.41 9.46 -21.47
CA VAL A 164 -11.75 9.96 -21.74
C VAL A 164 -11.70 11.46 -22.08
N PRO A 165 -12.58 11.95 -22.95
CA PRO A 165 -12.64 13.36 -23.30
C PRO A 165 -13.06 14.20 -22.09
N ALA A 166 -12.42 15.36 -21.94
CA ALA A 166 -12.81 16.37 -20.99
C ALA A 166 -13.89 17.27 -21.57
N VAL A 167 -14.82 17.69 -20.72
CA VAL A 167 -15.95 18.55 -21.05
C VAL A 167 -15.89 19.86 -20.27
N SER A 168 -16.35 20.94 -20.89
CA SER A 168 -16.57 22.23 -20.22
C SER A 168 -17.69 22.12 -19.20
N ALA A 169 -17.50 22.74 -18.03
CA ALA A 169 -18.52 22.77 -16.99
C ALA A 169 -19.68 23.74 -17.32
N GLU A 170 -19.48 24.67 -18.26
CA GLU A 170 -20.48 25.69 -18.62
C GLU A 170 -21.56 25.14 -19.55
N ASP A 171 -21.15 24.41 -20.58
CA ASP A 171 -22.00 24.02 -21.72
C ASP A 171 -21.90 22.53 -22.07
N GLY A 172 -21.05 21.76 -21.39
CA GLY A 172 -20.86 20.32 -21.62
C GLY A 172 -20.13 19.99 -22.92
N GLN A 173 -19.62 20.98 -23.65
CA GLN A 173 -18.90 20.77 -24.91
C GLN A 173 -17.53 20.15 -24.65
N TRP A 174 -17.03 19.36 -25.62
CA TRP A 174 -15.68 18.80 -25.54
C TRP A 174 -14.65 19.92 -25.57
N LEU A 175 -13.67 19.84 -24.66
CA LEU A 175 -12.50 20.70 -24.71
C LEU A 175 -11.58 20.19 -25.81
N ILE A 176 -11.13 21.06 -26.71
CA ILE A 176 -10.38 20.69 -27.93
C ILE A 176 -9.00 21.34 -27.89
N THR A 177 -7.94 20.55 -28.05
CA THR A 177 -6.57 21.07 -28.20
C THR A 177 -6.27 21.43 -29.65
N LYS A 178 -6.63 20.58 -30.60
CA LYS A 178 -6.45 20.76 -32.05
C LYS A 178 -7.68 20.21 -32.79
N PRO A 179 -7.93 20.57 -34.06
CA PRO A 179 -9.05 20.00 -34.81
C PRO A 179 -9.13 18.48 -34.65
N PHE A 180 -10.31 17.98 -34.25
CA PHE A 180 -10.60 16.57 -33.98
C PHE A 180 -9.75 15.91 -32.86
N SER A 181 -9.11 16.69 -32.00
CA SER A 181 -8.28 16.21 -30.89
C SER A 181 -8.82 16.72 -29.55
N PRO A 182 -9.68 15.96 -28.85
CA PRO A 182 -10.19 16.36 -27.56
C PRO A 182 -9.09 16.29 -26.48
N VAL A 183 -9.14 17.23 -25.54
CA VAL A 183 -8.38 17.16 -24.29
C VAL A 183 -8.81 15.89 -23.58
N SER A 184 -7.88 14.95 -23.41
CA SER A 184 -8.18 13.64 -22.83
C SER A 184 -7.48 13.45 -21.50
N LYS A 185 -8.16 12.81 -20.55
CA LYS A 185 -7.67 12.56 -19.19
C LYS A 185 -8.04 11.13 -18.76
N PRO A 186 -7.39 10.54 -17.75
CA PRO A 186 -7.77 9.22 -17.24
C PRO A 186 -9.20 9.21 -16.67
N GLY A 187 -9.99 8.18 -17.01
CA GLY A 187 -11.40 8.02 -16.60
C GLY A 187 -11.63 7.49 -15.19
N GLY A 188 -10.68 7.66 -14.27
CA GLY A 188 -10.73 7.07 -12.92
C GLY A 188 -10.22 5.63 -12.87
N HIS A 189 -10.26 5.04 -11.67
CA HIS A 189 -9.70 3.70 -11.42
C HIS A 189 -10.77 2.59 -11.45
N GLY A 190 -12.06 2.90 -11.52
CA GLY A 190 -13.13 1.91 -11.61
C GLY A 190 -13.14 1.09 -12.90
N VAL A 191 -12.55 1.63 -13.97
CA VAL A 191 -12.42 0.98 -15.27
C VAL A 191 -11.56 -0.29 -15.22
N ILE A 192 -10.83 -0.49 -14.12
CA ILE A 192 -9.98 -1.65 -13.89
C ILE A 192 -10.71 -2.97 -14.05
N TRP A 193 -11.99 -3.05 -13.66
CA TRP A 193 -12.76 -4.30 -13.69
C TRP A 193 -13.13 -4.68 -15.12
N LYS A 194 -13.75 -3.76 -15.87
CA LYS A 194 -14.07 -3.98 -17.27
C LYS A 194 -12.82 -4.26 -18.11
N LEU A 195 -11.74 -3.53 -17.86
CA LEU A 195 -10.47 -3.76 -18.56
C LEU A 195 -9.85 -5.11 -18.21
N ALA A 196 -9.92 -5.53 -16.95
CA ALA A 196 -9.42 -6.83 -16.54
C ALA A 196 -10.14 -7.96 -17.30
N TYR A 197 -11.46 -7.84 -17.50
CA TYR A 197 -12.22 -8.76 -18.33
C TYR A 197 -11.81 -8.69 -19.80
N ASP A 198 -11.82 -7.49 -20.40
CA ASP A 198 -11.52 -7.31 -21.83
C ASP A 198 -10.08 -7.71 -22.22
N LYS A 199 -9.16 -7.71 -21.26
CA LYS A 199 -7.75 -8.07 -21.45
C LYS A 199 -7.42 -9.49 -20.99
N GLY A 200 -8.40 -10.30 -20.59
CA GLY A 200 -8.17 -11.69 -20.16
C GLY A 200 -7.38 -11.81 -18.85
N ILE A 201 -7.42 -10.78 -17.99
CA ILE A 201 -6.68 -10.78 -16.71
C ILE A 201 -7.27 -11.79 -15.72
N PHE A 202 -8.60 -11.97 -15.71
CA PHE A 202 -9.25 -12.99 -14.87
C PHE A 202 -8.85 -14.41 -15.31
N GLU A 203 -8.92 -14.70 -16.61
CA GLU A 203 -8.43 -15.97 -17.18
C GLU A 203 -6.97 -16.22 -16.81
N TRP A 204 -6.10 -15.21 -16.96
CA TRP A 204 -4.71 -15.30 -16.54
C TRP A 204 -4.54 -15.62 -15.05
N PHE A 205 -5.36 -15.05 -14.17
CA PHE A 205 -5.36 -15.42 -12.75
C PHE A 205 -5.81 -16.87 -12.52
N TYR A 206 -6.82 -17.35 -13.25
CA TYR A 206 -7.30 -18.73 -13.15
C TYR A 206 -6.29 -19.75 -13.67
N ASP A 207 -5.55 -19.41 -14.72
CA ASP A 207 -4.43 -20.23 -15.22
C ASP A 207 -3.31 -20.39 -14.17
N HIS A 208 -3.19 -19.41 -13.28
CA HIS A 208 -2.32 -19.47 -12.10
C HIS A 208 -2.99 -20.12 -10.88
N GLY A 209 -4.25 -20.56 -10.98
CA GLY A 209 -5.01 -21.18 -9.90
C GLY A 209 -5.48 -20.22 -8.81
N ARG A 210 -5.64 -18.93 -9.11
CA ARG A 210 -6.05 -17.93 -8.11
C ARG A 210 -7.58 -17.83 -8.02
N LYS A 211 -8.08 -17.65 -6.81
CA LYS A 211 -9.52 -17.54 -6.48
C LYS A 211 -9.89 -16.12 -6.07
N GLY A 212 -9.01 -15.45 -5.34
CA GLY A 212 -9.19 -14.07 -4.89
C GLY A 212 -8.02 -13.18 -5.27
N ALA A 213 -8.17 -11.88 -5.04
CA ALA A 213 -7.07 -10.94 -5.14
C ALA A 213 -7.17 -9.82 -4.11
N THR A 214 -6.03 -9.28 -3.70
CA THR A 214 -5.97 -8.01 -2.97
C THR A 214 -5.74 -6.85 -3.93
N VAL A 215 -6.40 -5.73 -3.65
CA VAL A 215 -6.33 -4.52 -4.47
C VAL A 215 -5.92 -3.35 -3.59
N ARG A 216 -4.84 -2.64 -3.95
CA ARG A 216 -4.37 -1.47 -3.18
C ARG A 216 -3.59 -0.47 -4.03
N GLN A 217 -3.64 0.80 -3.62
CA GLN A 217 -2.91 1.88 -4.28
C GLN A 217 -1.44 1.94 -3.83
N VAL A 218 -0.52 2.22 -4.76
CA VAL A 218 0.94 2.29 -4.49
C VAL A 218 1.36 3.37 -3.50
N SER A 219 0.55 4.42 -3.34
CA SER A 219 0.91 5.55 -2.49
C SER A 219 0.80 5.26 -1.00
N ASN A 220 0.11 4.19 -0.60
CA ASN A 220 -0.09 3.85 0.81
C ASN A 220 1.04 2.93 1.30
N VAL A 221 1.96 3.50 2.08
CA VAL A 221 3.23 2.84 2.44
C VAL A 221 3.17 1.98 3.69
N VAL A 222 2.03 1.98 4.41
CA VAL A 222 1.84 1.20 5.65
C VAL A 222 0.83 0.06 5.52
N ALA A 223 0.23 -0.11 4.34
CA ALA A 223 -0.89 -1.03 4.14
C ALA A 223 -0.58 -2.50 4.47
N ALA A 224 0.67 -2.94 4.30
CA ALA A 224 1.11 -4.32 4.53
C ALA A 224 2.20 -4.42 5.61
N THR A 225 2.35 -3.40 6.46
CA THR A 225 3.36 -3.41 7.53
C THR A 225 2.90 -4.16 8.77
N ASP A 226 1.64 -4.64 8.82
CA ASP A 226 1.07 -5.42 9.92
C ASP A 226 0.02 -6.43 9.39
N LEU A 227 -0.67 -7.12 10.29
CA LEU A 227 -1.63 -8.20 10.02
C LEU A 227 -2.86 -7.81 9.19
N THR A 228 -3.20 -6.52 9.04
CA THR A 228 -4.49 -6.07 8.47
C THR A 228 -4.75 -6.63 7.08
N LEU A 229 -3.76 -6.56 6.17
CA LEU A 229 -3.92 -7.01 4.78
C LEU A 229 -4.08 -8.53 4.70
N LEU A 230 -3.32 -9.27 5.51
CA LEU A 230 -3.42 -10.73 5.59
C LEU A 230 -4.76 -11.15 6.20
N ALA A 231 -5.21 -10.50 7.27
CA ALA A 231 -6.50 -10.76 7.88
C ALA A 231 -7.67 -10.46 6.92
N LEU A 232 -7.59 -9.35 6.17
CA LEU A 232 -8.56 -9.02 5.13
C LEU A 232 -8.69 -10.16 4.10
N ALA A 233 -7.56 -10.61 3.54
CA ALA A 233 -7.57 -11.66 2.54
C ALA A 233 -7.99 -13.03 3.13
N GLY A 234 -7.53 -13.33 4.35
CA GLY A 234 -7.84 -14.57 5.05
C GLY A 234 -9.32 -14.74 5.35
N ILE A 235 -9.98 -13.69 5.86
CA ILE A 235 -11.44 -13.69 6.08
C ILE A 235 -12.18 -13.87 4.76
N GLY A 236 -11.73 -13.17 3.72
CA GLY A 236 -12.29 -13.25 2.38
C GLY A 236 -12.33 -14.68 1.84
N LEU A 237 -11.17 -15.34 1.82
CA LEU A 237 -11.01 -16.71 1.35
C LEU A 237 -11.72 -17.73 2.26
N ARG A 238 -11.50 -17.63 3.58
CA ARG A 238 -11.99 -18.62 4.55
C ARG A 238 -13.51 -18.72 4.58
N HIS A 239 -14.18 -17.58 4.47
CA HIS A 239 -15.64 -17.51 4.55
C HIS A 239 -16.32 -17.38 3.18
N GLY A 240 -15.57 -17.44 2.07
CA GLY A 240 -16.10 -17.29 0.73
C GLY A 240 -16.82 -15.95 0.51
N LYS A 241 -16.31 -14.88 1.10
CA LYS A 241 -16.87 -13.53 0.93
C LYS A 241 -16.50 -13.00 -0.46
N LYS A 242 -17.35 -12.14 -1.03
CA LYS A 242 -17.15 -11.61 -2.40
C LYS A 242 -16.28 -10.36 -2.42
N LEU A 243 -16.39 -9.50 -1.41
CA LEU A 243 -15.65 -8.24 -1.34
C LEU A 243 -15.41 -7.82 0.11
N GLY A 244 -14.18 -7.42 0.42
CA GLY A 244 -13.79 -6.91 1.73
C GLY A 244 -13.14 -5.53 1.65
N PHE A 245 -13.31 -4.73 2.70
CA PHE A 245 -12.66 -3.42 2.83
C PHE A 245 -11.77 -3.39 4.07
N ALA A 246 -10.51 -2.94 3.95
CA ALA A 246 -9.78 -2.48 5.12
C ALA A 246 -10.10 -1.01 5.42
N SER A 247 -10.55 -0.75 6.64
CA SER A 247 -11.02 0.55 7.09
C SER A 247 -10.34 0.98 8.38
N CYS A 248 -10.47 2.25 8.72
CA CYS A 248 -9.96 2.81 9.96
C CYS A 248 -10.77 4.04 10.39
N LYS A 249 -10.37 4.67 11.49
CA LYS A 249 -10.96 5.94 11.94
C LYS A 249 -10.74 7.04 10.90
N ARG A 250 -11.82 7.75 10.57
CA ARG A 250 -11.79 8.91 9.69
C ARG A 250 -11.26 10.13 10.44
N ASN A 251 -10.34 10.86 9.84
CA ASN A 251 -9.90 12.14 10.41
C ASN A 251 -10.89 13.25 10.02
N SER A 252 -11.19 14.16 10.96
CA SER A 252 -12.02 15.33 10.70
C SER A 252 -11.45 16.16 9.54
N GLY A 253 -12.28 16.50 8.56
CA GLY A 253 -11.87 17.26 7.38
C GLY A 253 -11.02 16.49 6.36
N ALA A 254 -10.83 15.17 6.51
CA ALA A 254 -10.12 14.36 5.53
C ALA A 254 -10.90 14.23 4.21
N THR A 255 -10.16 14.25 3.10
CA THR A 255 -10.64 14.06 1.72
C THR A 255 -10.63 12.58 1.34
N GLU A 256 -11.25 11.77 2.18
CA GLU A 256 -11.40 10.32 1.97
C GLU A 256 -12.88 9.94 2.02
N GLY A 257 -13.27 8.97 1.20
CA GLY A 257 -14.61 8.40 1.21
C GLY A 257 -14.89 7.63 2.50
N ILE A 258 -16.14 7.24 2.68
CA ILE A 258 -16.62 6.45 3.82
C ILE A 258 -17.24 5.15 3.35
N ASN A 259 -17.11 4.11 4.15
CA ASN A 259 -17.83 2.86 3.96
C ASN A 259 -19.14 2.89 4.73
N VAL A 260 -20.23 2.47 4.08
CA VAL A 260 -21.59 2.53 4.60
C VAL A 260 -22.31 1.20 4.38
N LEU A 261 -23.26 0.89 5.25
CA LEU A 261 -24.24 -0.17 5.01
C LEU A 261 -25.46 0.45 4.30
N ILE A 262 -25.76 -0.04 3.11
CA ILE A 262 -26.94 0.40 2.34
C ILE A 262 -28.11 -0.54 2.61
N GLU A 263 -29.29 0.05 2.80
CA GLU A 263 -30.59 -0.64 2.81
C GLU A 263 -31.43 -0.19 1.60
N LYS A 264 -31.81 -1.14 0.74
CA LYS A 264 -32.68 -0.94 -0.42
C LYS A 264 -33.91 -1.83 -0.34
N LYS A 265 -35.05 -1.36 -0.86
CA LYS A 265 -36.22 -2.23 -1.08
C LYS A 265 -36.33 -2.53 -2.57
N THR A 266 -36.32 -3.82 -2.86
CA THR A 266 -36.48 -4.35 -4.21
C THR A 266 -37.94 -4.25 -4.65
N LEU A 267 -38.18 -4.22 -5.97
CA LEU A 267 -39.52 -4.20 -6.55
C LEU A 267 -40.39 -5.38 -6.08
N ASP A 268 -39.76 -6.53 -5.81
CA ASP A 268 -40.42 -7.73 -5.26
C ASP A 268 -40.84 -7.60 -3.79
N GLY A 269 -40.64 -6.42 -3.18
CA GLY A 269 -40.95 -6.14 -1.78
C GLY A 269 -39.93 -6.70 -0.78
N LYS A 270 -38.86 -7.36 -1.25
CA LYS A 270 -37.74 -7.87 -0.42
C LYS A 270 -36.78 -6.74 -0.06
N TRP A 271 -36.02 -6.94 1.01
CA TRP A 271 -35.02 -6.01 1.52
C TRP A 271 -33.62 -6.45 1.09
N ALA A 272 -32.84 -5.56 0.51
CA ALA A 272 -31.48 -5.79 0.06
C ALA A 272 -30.48 -5.01 0.91
N TYR A 273 -29.45 -5.69 1.40
CA TYR A 273 -28.40 -5.12 2.23
C TYR A 273 -27.02 -5.43 1.65
N GLY A 274 -26.11 -4.47 1.76
CA GLY A 274 -24.72 -4.66 1.39
C GLY A 274 -23.90 -3.42 1.72
N LEU A 275 -22.58 -3.61 1.78
CA LEU A 275 -21.66 -2.52 1.99
C LEU A 275 -21.43 -1.76 0.69
N SER A 276 -21.19 -0.46 0.81
CA SER A 276 -20.82 0.41 -0.29
C SER A 276 -19.88 1.51 0.19
N CYS A 277 -19.36 2.27 -0.75
CA CYS A 277 -18.53 3.44 -0.49
C CYS A 277 -19.19 4.69 -1.05
N ILE A 278 -19.20 5.75 -0.24
CA ILE A 278 -19.57 7.10 -0.69
C ILE A 278 -18.30 7.93 -0.74
N GLU A 279 -18.01 8.52 -1.90
CA GLU A 279 -16.86 9.41 -2.07
C GLU A 279 -17.06 10.75 -1.36
N TYR A 280 -15.97 11.35 -0.89
CA TYR A 280 -16.03 12.62 -0.15
C TYR A 280 -16.64 13.77 -0.97
N THR A 281 -16.51 13.70 -2.30
CA THR A 281 -17.10 14.69 -3.22
C THR A 281 -18.62 14.58 -3.33
N GLU A 282 -19.20 13.50 -2.84
CA GLU A 282 -20.63 13.22 -2.95
C GLU A 282 -21.37 13.30 -1.61
N PHE A 283 -20.68 13.62 -0.51
CA PHE A 283 -21.30 13.75 0.81
C PHE A 283 -22.49 14.70 0.85
N ASP A 284 -22.41 15.82 0.11
CA ASP A 284 -23.51 16.77 -0.02
C ASP A 284 -24.78 16.13 -0.60
N LYS A 285 -24.64 15.19 -1.55
CA LYS A 285 -25.77 14.49 -2.17
C LYS A 285 -26.51 13.58 -1.18
N PHE A 286 -25.79 13.07 -0.19
CA PHE A 286 -26.31 12.13 0.81
C PHE A 286 -26.56 12.79 2.18
N GLY A 287 -26.49 14.13 2.26
CA GLY A 287 -26.73 14.86 3.51
C GLY A 287 -25.68 14.61 4.60
N ILE A 288 -24.48 14.18 4.22
CA ILE A 288 -23.40 13.85 5.16
C ILE A 288 -22.59 15.11 5.44
N THR A 289 -22.72 15.66 6.64
CA THR A 289 -22.02 16.88 7.04
C THR A 289 -20.53 16.61 7.27
N SER A 290 -19.65 17.28 6.52
CA SER A 290 -18.19 17.18 6.64
C SER A 290 -17.58 18.02 7.77
N GLY A 291 -18.41 18.59 8.65
CA GLY A 291 -18.01 19.48 9.75
C GLY A 291 -17.48 18.75 10.99
N ALA A 292 -16.77 19.48 11.85
CA ALA A 292 -16.42 19.00 13.18
C ALA A 292 -17.70 18.67 13.96
N CYS A 293 -17.82 17.43 14.45
CA CYS A 293 -18.89 17.08 15.38
C CYS A 293 -18.80 18.02 16.59
N TYR A 294 -19.83 18.85 16.77
CA TYR A 294 -20.15 19.34 18.11
C TYR A 294 -20.38 18.11 18.99
N SER A 295 -19.85 18.12 20.20
CA SER A 295 -19.71 16.98 21.12
C SER A 295 -21.01 16.28 21.56
N ASN A 296 -22.16 16.57 20.93
CA ASN A 296 -23.47 16.02 21.27
C ASN A 296 -24.36 15.66 20.05
N SER A 297 -23.86 15.58 18.81
CA SER A 297 -24.67 15.05 17.71
C SER A 297 -24.55 13.52 17.62
N LEU A 298 -25.68 12.81 17.76
CA LEU A 298 -25.90 11.37 17.56
C LEU A 298 -25.63 10.88 16.10
N GLN A 299 -24.72 11.51 15.36
CA GLN A 299 -24.38 11.13 14.00
C GLN A 299 -23.39 9.96 14.06
N ALA A 300 -23.77 8.81 13.51
CA ALA A 300 -22.93 7.62 13.55
C ALA A 300 -21.59 7.87 12.82
N GLU A 301 -20.47 7.53 13.47
CA GLU A 301 -19.14 7.70 12.90
C GLU A 301 -18.88 6.63 11.84
N PHE A 302 -18.90 7.02 10.57
CA PHE A 302 -18.64 6.10 9.46
C PHE A 302 -17.14 5.78 9.31
N PRO A 303 -16.77 4.51 9.08
CA PRO A 303 -15.39 4.13 8.84
C PRO A 303 -14.84 4.72 7.53
N ALA A 304 -13.57 5.12 7.53
CA ALA A 304 -12.91 5.64 6.34
C ALA A 304 -12.64 4.52 5.33
N ASN A 305 -12.94 4.78 4.05
CA ASN A 305 -12.51 3.92 2.96
C ASN A 305 -11.03 4.18 2.63
N THR A 306 -10.20 3.14 2.74
CA THR A 306 -8.76 3.26 2.46
C THR A 306 -8.36 2.78 1.07
N ASN A 307 -9.32 2.31 0.26
CA ASN A 307 -9.07 1.71 -1.06
C ASN A 307 -8.13 0.50 -1.03
N ILE A 308 -8.10 -0.22 0.11
CA ILE A 308 -7.52 -1.56 0.24
C ILE A 308 -8.69 -2.55 0.25
N LEU A 309 -8.76 -3.40 -0.77
CA LEU A 309 -9.85 -4.32 -0.99
C LEU A 309 -9.35 -5.76 -1.05
N TYR A 310 -10.20 -6.69 -0.64
CA TYR A 310 -10.14 -8.09 -1.07
C TYR A 310 -11.28 -8.33 -2.04
N VAL A 311 -11.03 -9.05 -3.13
CA VAL A 311 -12.05 -9.44 -4.10
C VAL A 311 -12.02 -10.94 -4.37
N ASP A 312 -13.20 -11.54 -4.50
CA ASP A 312 -13.36 -12.83 -5.15
C ASP A 312 -13.36 -12.62 -6.68
N LEU A 313 -12.45 -13.29 -7.38
CA LEU A 313 -12.23 -13.06 -8.81
C LEU A 313 -13.47 -13.45 -9.63
N SER A 314 -14.10 -14.58 -9.31
CA SER A 314 -15.28 -15.08 -10.05
C SER A 314 -16.48 -14.14 -9.92
N SER A 315 -16.71 -13.60 -8.72
CA SER A 315 -17.78 -12.68 -8.43
C SER A 315 -17.56 -11.35 -9.14
N VAL A 316 -16.33 -10.83 -9.13
CA VAL A 316 -15.99 -9.58 -9.82
C VAL A 316 -16.07 -9.74 -11.34
N GLU A 317 -15.58 -10.84 -11.88
CA GLU A 317 -15.65 -11.12 -13.32
C GLU A 317 -17.09 -11.14 -13.83
N SER A 318 -18.02 -11.76 -13.07
CA SER A 318 -19.44 -11.81 -13.43
C SER A 318 -20.08 -10.42 -13.57
N VAL A 319 -19.60 -9.44 -12.79
CA VAL A 319 -20.03 -8.04 -12.87
C VAL A 319 -19.32 -7.33 -14.02
N ALA A 320 -18.02 -7.58 -14.20
CA ALA A 320 -17.22 -6.98 -15.26
C ALA A 320 -17.69 -7.40 -16.66
N SER A 321 -18.15 -8.64 -16.81
CA SER A 321 -18.63 -9.21 -18.09
C SER A 321 -20.03 -8.74 -18.49
N SER A 322 -20.74 -8.00 -17.63
CA SER A 322 -22.15 -7.64 -17.87
C SER A 322 -22.36 -6.65 -19.03
N ASN A 323 -21.28 -6.01 -19.50
CA ASN A 323 -21.30 -4.97 -20.54
C ASN A 323 -22.34 -3.85 -20.29
N SER A 324 -22.67 -3.59 -19.03
CA SER A 324 -23.61 -2.56 -18.59
C SER A 324 -22.89 -1.53 -17.71
N GLU A 325 -23.61 -0.50 -17.24
CA GLU A 325 -23.11 0.48 -16.25
C GLU A 325 -22.46 -0.18 -15.03
N LYS A 326 -23.00 -1.33 -14.58
CA LYS A 326 -22.45 -2.15 -13.49
C LYS A 326 -20.95 -2.51 -13.64
N SER A 327 -20.47 -2.65 -14.88
CA SER A 327 -19.05 -2.95 -15.18
C SER A 327 -18.12 -1.74 -15.01
N LEU A 328 -18.68 -0.53 -14.92
CA LEU A 328 -17.99 0.74 -14.68
C LEU A 328 -18.53 1.38 -13.39
N PRO A 329 -18.24 0.79 -12.22
CA PRO A 329 -18.88 1.18 -10.97
C PRO A 329 -18.54 2.61 -10.54
N GLY A 330 -19.49 3.25 -9.84
CA GLY A 330 -19.31 4.55 -9.21
C GLY A 330 -19.00 5.67 -10.20
N MET A 331 -19.79 5.79 -11.27
CA MET A 331 -19.64 6.87 -12.25
C MET A 331 -19.92 8.23 -11.60
N VAL A 332 -18.95 9.14 -11.67
CA VAL A 332 -19.01 10.49 -11.10
C VAL A 332 -18.50 11.52 -12.10
N LEU A 333 -19.13 12.69 -12.13
CA LEU A 333 -18.69 13.87 -12.87
C LEU A 333 -18.39 14.99 -11.87
N ASN A 334 -17.10 15.30 -11.67
CA ASN A 334 -16.68 16.37 -10.75
C ASN A 334 -16.39 17.67 -11.52
N THR A 335 -17.33 18.62 -11.50
CA THR A 335 -17.24 19.90 -12.21
C THR A 335 -16.45 20.99 -11.49
N LYS A 336 -15.96 20.72 -10.27
CA LYS A 336 -15.21 21.70 -9.45
C LYS A 336 -13.73 21.81 -9.83
N LYS A 337 -13.22 20.99 -10.75
CA LYS A 337 -11.80 20.96 -11.13
C LYS A 337 -11.52 21.93 -12.29
N GLN A 338 -10.38 22.60 -12.22
CA GLN A 338 -9.82 23.37 -13.34
C GLN A 338 -9.06 22.43 -14.26
N ILE A 339 -9.30 22.54 -15.58
CA ILE A 339 -8.59 21.79 -16.61
C ILE A 339 -7.72 22.75 -17.39
N ALA A 340 -6.40 22.57 -17.25
CA ALA A 340 -5.41 23.28 -18.06
C ALA A 340 -5.10 22.50 -19.35
N TYR A 341 -5.08 23.21 -20.48
CA TYR A 341 -4.69 22.68 -21.79
C TYR A 341 -4.17 23.79 -22.71
N GLU A 342 -3.42 23.40 -23.74
CA GLU A 342 -2.93 24.30 -24.79
C GLU A 342 -3.74 24.08 -26.07
N ASP A 343 -4.16 25.17 -26.71
CA ASP A 343 -4.91 25.13 -27.97
C ASP A 343 -3.99 25.05 -29.22
N SER A 344 -4.59 25.00 -30.41
CA SER A 344 -3.87 24.88 -31.67
C SER A 344 -3.02 26.10 -32.02
N PHE A 345 -3.23 27.22 -31.32
CA PHE A 345 -2.51 28.47 -31.49
C PHE A 345 -1.42 28.66 -30.42
N GLY A 346 -1.23 27.68 -29.54
CA GLY A 346 -0.26 27.74 -28.45
C GLY A 346 -0.73 28.52 -27.22
N ASN A 347 -2.02 28.89 -27.15
CA ASN A 347 -2.55 29.58 -25.98
C ASN A 347 -2.87 28.57 -24.88
N CYS A 348 -2.37 28.86 -23.67
CA CYS A 348 -2.69 28.10 -22.48
C CYS A 348 -4.04 28.55 -21.91
N HIS A 349 -5.00 27.63 -21.85
CA HIS A 349 -6.32 27.82 -21.25
C HIS A 349 -6.38 27.12 -19.90
N SER A 350 -7.12 27.69 -18.95
CA SER A 350 -7.51 27.05 -17.70
C SER A 350 -8.99 27.29 -17.47
N VAL A 351 -9.81 26.28 -17.77
CA VAL A 351 -11.27 26.39 -17.73
C VAL A 351 -11.84 25.47 -16.66
N SER A 352 -13.00 25.84 -16.12
CA SER A 352 -13.77 24.93 -15.27
C SER A 352 -14.27 23.79 -16.15
N GLY A 353 -13.87 22.56 -15.83
CA GLY A 353 -14.15 21.42 -16.68
C GLY A 353 -14.23 20.12 -15.88
N SER A 354 -14.76 19.10 -16.53
CA SER A 354 -14.93 17.78 -15.93
C SER A 354 -14.61 16.66 -16.91
N ARG A 355 -14.67 15.44 -16.41
CA ARG A 355 -14.57 14.20 -17.16
C ARG A 355 -15.35 13.13 -16.41
N LEU A 356 -15.89 12.16 -17.12
CA LEU A 356 -16.48 10.99 -16.48
C LEU A 356 -15.39 10.19 -15.76
N GLU A 357 -15.53 10.04 -14.45
CA GLU A 357 -14.66 9.24 -13.60
C GLU A 357 -15.47 8.04 -13.08
N CYS A 358 -14.80 6.91 -12.83
CA CYS A 358 -15.38 5.75 -12.15
C CYS A 358 -14.45 5.29 -11.00
N THR A 359 -15.02 4.64 -10.00
CA THR A 359 -14.33 4.26 -8.76
C THR A 359 -14.37 2.76 -8.53
N MET A 360 -13.23 2.17 -8.19
CA MET A 360 -13.07 0.70 -8.15
C MET A 360 -13.84 0.06 -7.00
N GLN A 361 -13.94 0.76 -5.86
CA GLN A 361 -14.55 0.26 -4.66
C GLN A 361 -16.08 0.16 -4.76
N ASN A 362 -16.71 0.94 -5.66
CA ASN A 362 -18.15 0.92 -5.87
C ASN A 362 -18.63 -0.34 -6.59
N ILE A 363 -17.74 -1.27 -6.98
CA ILE A 363 -18.15 -2.61 -7.42
C ILE A 363 -18.99 -3.31 -6.34
N ALA A 364 -18.80 -2.92 -5.07
CA ALA A 364 -19.59 -3.33 -3.91
C ALA A 364 -21.11 -3.19 -4.09
N ASP A 365 -21.55 -2.19 -4.86
CA ASP A 365 -22.97 -1.92 -5.11
C ASP A 365 -23.68 -3.06 -5.83
N ASN A 366 -22.93 -3.99 -6.42
CA ASN A 366 -23.44 -5.19 -7.09
C ASN A 366 -23.54 -6.42 -6.17
N PHE A 367 -23.04 -6.34 -4.93
CA PHE A 367 -23.01 -7.46 -3.99
C PHE A 367 -23.98 -7.24 -2.82
N LEU A 368 -25.27 -7.25 -3.13
CA LEU A 368 -26.35 -7.12 -2.15
C LEU A 368 -26.99 -8.49 -1.84
N ASN A 369 -27.20 -8.77 -0.56
CA ASN A 369 -27.94 -9.95 -0.10
C ASN A 369 -29.41 -9.56 0.14
N THR A 370 -30.36 -10.38 -0.33
CA THR A 370 -31.81 -10.12 -0.21
C THR A 370 -32.47 -10.96 0.88
N TYR A 371 -33.41 -10.36 1.60
CA TYR A 371 -34.12 -10.94 2.74
C TYR A 371 -35.62 -10.61 2.69
N LEU A 372 -36.45 -11.49 3.26
CA LEU A 372 -37.91 -11.34 3.28
C LEU A 372 -38.39 -10.26 4.26
N SER A 373 -37.68 -10.07 5.36
CA SER A 373 -38.02 -9.12 6.42
C SER A 373 -36.94 -8.05 6.55
N ARG A 374 -37.37 -6.84 6.92
CA ARG A 374 -36.45 -5.76 7.29
C ARG A 374 -35.75 -6.11 8.60
N PHE A 375 -34.42 -6.12 8.58
CA PHE A 375 -33.62 -6.32 9.78
C PHE A 375 -32.23 -5.74 9.49
N TYR A 376 -31.73 -4.83 10.32
CA TYR A 376 -30.43 -4.17 10.09
C TYR A 376 -29.38 -4.48 11.15
N GLN A 377 -29.75 -5.08 12.29
CA GLN A 377 -28.82 -5.32 13.40
C GLN A 377 -28.20 -6.72 13.32
N GLY A 378 -26.96 -6.86 12.85
CA GLY A 378 -26.29 -8.17 12.79
C GLY A 378 -26.58 -8.96 11.50
N VAL A 379 -26.95 -8.25 10.43
CA VAL A 379 -26.98 -8.83 9.07
C VAL A 379 -25.56 -9.00 8.53
N GLU A 380 -24.61 -8.20 9.02
CA GLU A 380 -23.26 -8.05 8.48
C GLU A 380 -22.47 -9.36 8.45
N ASP A 381 -22.62 -10.23 9.45
CA ASP A 381 -21.94 -11.54 9.47
C ASP A 381 -22.37 -12.44 8.30
N LYS A 382 -23.60 -12.25 7.81
CA LYS A 382 -24.21 -13.02 6.71
C LYS A 382 -24.03 -12.37 5.35
N LEU A 383 -23.54 -11.13 5.29
CA LEU A 383 -23.33 -10.43 4.03
C LEU A 383 -22.18 -11.04 3.23
N ASP A 384 -22.26 -10.96 1.92
CA ASP A 384 -21.17 -11.30 1.01
C ASP A 384 -20.04 -10.25 1.08
N THR A 385 -20.35 -9.06 1.61
CA THR A 385 -19.43 -7.94 1.79
C THR A 385 -19.06 -7.76 3.26
N PHE A 386 -17.81 -7.41 3.56
CA PHE A 386 -17.35 -7.22 4.95
C PHE A 386 -16.32 -6.09 5.12
N ILE A 387 -16.12 -5.64 6.36
CA ILE A 387 -15.12 -4.64 6.73
C ILE A 387 -14.22 -5.20 7.84
N VAL A 388 -12.91 -5.10 7.63
CA VAL A 388 -11.92 -5.17 8.72
C VAL A 388 -11.54 -3.76 9.13
N TYR A 389 -11.41 -3.54 10.44
CA TYR A 389 -11.08 -2.26 11.02
C TYR A 389 -9.83 -2.38 11.89
N ASN A 390 -8.92 -1.41 11.77
CA ASN A 390 -7.72 -1.35 12.60
C ASN A 390 -7.27 0.11 12.78
N GLU A 391 -6.22 0.33 13.58
CA GLU A 391 -5.62 1.64 13.78
C GLU A 391 -5.15 2.25 12.46
N ARG A 392 -5.43 3.55 12.27
CA ARG A 392 -5.14 4.25 11.01
C ARG A 392 -3.70 4.08 10.53
N ARG A 393 -2.71 4.19 11.42
CA ARG A 393 -1.28 4.08 11.08
C ARG A 393 -0.86 2.69 10.60
N LYS A 394 -1.71 1.67 10.81
CA LYS A 394 -1.53 0.28 10.34
C LYS A 394 -2.35 -0.05 9.09
N VAL A 395 -3.20 0.87 8.64
CA VAL A 395 -4.07 0.67 7.47
C VAL A 395 -3.74 1.66 6.37
N THR A 396 -3.61 2.96 6.69
CA THR A 396 -3.40 4.00 5.70
C THR A 396 -2.50 5.13 6.16
N SER A 397 -1.43 5.34 5.38
CA SER A 397 -0.62 6.54 5.39
C SER A 397 -0.06 6.73 3.99
N SER A 398 -0.51 7.78 3.31
CA SER A 398 -0.33 7.93 1.86
C SER A 398 0.66 9.05 1.52
N ALA A 399 1.64 8.79 0.66
CA ALA A 399 2.49 9.84 0.08
C ALA A 399 1.87 10.35 -1.23
N LYS A 400 0.95 11.32 -1.15
CA LYS A 400 0.14 11.79 -2.31
C LYS A 400 0.29 13.26 -2.67
N ARG A 401 0.73 14.11 -1.74
CA ARG A 401 0.83 15.56 -1.97
C ARG A 401 2.17 16.13 -1.51
N LYS A 402 2.69 17.08 -2.28
CA LYS A 402 3.81 17.92 -1.87
C LYS A 402 3.34 18.86 -0.76
N ARG A 403 4.17 19.01 0.28
CA ARG A 403 3.93 20.02 1.31
C ARG A 403 4.05 21.42 0.70
N LYS A 404 3.07 22.30 0.97
CA LYS A 404 3.17 23.73 0.66
C LYS A 404 3.90 24.43 1.82
N HIS A 405 4.76 25.39 1.52
CA HIS A 405 5.57 26.08 2.56
C HIS A 405 4.74 26.73 3.68
N VAL A 406 3.51 27.16 3.38
CA VAL A 406 2.61 27.81 4.35
C VAL A 406 1.76 26.80 5.13
N ASP A 407 1.67 25.55 4.66
CA ASP A 407 0.83 24.52 5.28
C ASP A 407 1.61 23.78 6.37
N GLN A 408 1.07 23.80 7.59
CA GLN A 408 1.60 23.05 8.73
C GLN A 408 1.16 21.58 8.72
N SER A 409 0.19 21.21 7.86
CA SER A 409 -0.35 19.86 7.81
C SER A 409 0.55 18.88 7.05
N LEU A 410 1.10 17.91 7.78
CA LEU A 410 1.82 16.77 7.22
C LEU A 410 0.90 15.64 6.70
N HIS A 411 -0.42 15.86 6.71
CA HIS A 411 -1.35 14.81 6.26
C HIS A 411 -1.10 14.46 4.79
N GLN A 412 -1.03 13.17 4.45
CA GLN A 412 -0.81 12.66 3.10
C GLN A 412 0.49 13.16 2.38
N THR A 413 1.46 13.72 3.10
CA THR A 413 2.77 14.11 2.55
C THR A 413 3.78 12.97 2.73
N PRO A 414 4.87 12.91 1.94
CA PRO A 414 5.97 11.98 2.19
C PRO A 414 6.53 12.08 3.62
N ASP A 415 6.69 13.29 4.17
CA ASP A 415 7.17 13.50 5.54
C ASP A 415 6.21 12.92 6.59
N GLY A 416 4.90 13.15 6.43
CA GLY A 416 3.91 12.59 7.35
C GLY A 416 3.86 11.07 7.29
N ALA A 417 3.99 10.49 6.09
CA ALA A 417 4.06 9.06 5.89
C ALA A 417 5.31 8.44 6.53
N LEU A 418 6.47 9.12 6.44
CA LEU A 418 7.68 8.72 7.14
C LEU A 418 7.46 8.71 8.67
N LEU A 419 6.88 9.76 9.24
CA LEU A 419 6.60 9.83 10.68
C LEU A 419 5.69 8.68 11.15
N ASP A 420 4.70 8.29 10.34
CA ASP A 420 3.84 7.14 10.66
C ASP A 420 4.61 5.82 10.62
N ILE A 421 5.56 5.63 9.69
CA ILE A 421 6.47 4.47 9.69
C ILE A 421 7.33 4.45 10.95
N LEU A 422 7.90 5.59 11.35
CA LEU A 422 8.76 5.67 12.53
C LEU A 422 7.96 5.45 13.83
N ARG A 423 6.70 5.90 13.88
CA ARG A 423 5.77 5.58 14.96
C ARG A 423 5.46 4.08 15.03
N ASN A 424 5.22 3.45 13.88
CA ASN A 424 5.02 2.00 13.83
C ASN A 424 6.29 1.24 14.27
N ALA A 425 7.48 1.70 13.89
CA ALA A 425 8.74 1.15 14.38
C ALA A 425 8.88 1.35 15.91
N TYR A 426 8.46 2.50 16.43
CA TYR A 426 8.42 2.74 17.87
C TYR A 426 7.50 1.76 18.60
N ASP A 427 6.26 1.62 18.12
CA ASP A 427 5.25 0.71 18.70
C ASP A 427 5.66 -0.77 18.57
N LEU A 428 6.47 -1.10 17.56
CA LEU A 428 7.03 -2.44 17.36
C LEU A 428 8.15 -2.74 18.37
N LEU A 429 9.17 -1.88 18.43
CA LEU A 429 10.41 -2.11 19.17
C LEU A 429 10.28 -1.82 20.67
N SER A 430 9.44 -0.88 21.09
CA SER A 430 9.19 -0.62 22.52
C SER A 430 8.58 -1.82 23.24
N CYS A 431 7.82 -2.66 22.55
CA CYS A 431 7.34 -3.94 23.10
C CYS A 431 8.42 -5.02 23.23
N CYS A 432 9.66 -4.75 22.79
CA CYS A 432 10.78 -5.68 22.86
C CYS A 432 11.78 -5.30 23.97
N ASP A 433 11.36 -4.50 24.96
CA ASP A 433 12.20 -3.93 26.03
C ASP A 433 13.33 -3.00 25.54
N ILE A 434 13.24 -2.48 24.31
CA ILE A 434 14.20 -1.51 23.77
C ILE A 434 13.79 -0.11 24.24
N GLU A 435 14.74 0.69 24.72
CA GLU A 435 14.54 2.10 25.03
C GLU A 435 14.73 2.97 23.78
N LEU A 436 13.72 3.77 23.43
CA LEU A 436 13.76 4.66 22.25
C LEU A 436 12.91 5.92 22.50
N PRO A 437 13.27 7.07 21.93
CA PRO A 437 12.51 8.30 22.12
C PRO A 437 11.13 8.19 21.45
N LYS A 438 10.10 8.75 22.09
CA LYS A 438 8.74 8.70 21.55
C LYS A 438 8.60 9.65 20.37
N VAL A 439 8.06 9.15 19.25
CA VAL A 439 7.71 10.01 18.11
C VAL A 439 6.43 10.77 18.42
N GLU A 440 6.56 12.07 18.65
CA GLU A 440 5.46 12.95 19.04
C GLU A 440 4.51 13.31 17.88
N GLY A 441 3.57 14.24 18.12
CA GLY A 441 2.64 14.75 17.13
C GLY A 441 3.35 15.44 15.95
N ASN A 442 2.66 15.51 14.81
CA ASN A 442 3.23 16.07 13.58
C ASN A 442 3.79 17.48 13.78
N ASP A 443 3.16 18.31 14.62
CA ASP A 443 3.51 19.72 14.85
C ASP A 443 4.96 19.93 15.28
N ARG A 444 5.55 18.97 16.02
CA ARG A 444 6.97 19.04 16.42
C ARG A 444 7.92 18.91 15.23
N TYR A 445 7.56 18.06 14.27
CA TYR A 445 8.43 17.67 13.16
C TYR A 445 8.16 18.43 11.87
N VAL A 446 7.32 19.47 11.93
CA VAL A 446 7.07 20.36 10.80
C VAL A 446 8.35 21.10 10.41
N ASN A 447 9.20 21.47 11.38
CA ASN A 447 10.43 22.23 11.14
C ASN A 447 11.70 21.58 11.70
N SER A 448 11.55 20.51 12.49
CA SER A 448 12.65 19.69 12.97
C SER A 448 12.50 18.31 12.32
N GLY A 449 13.57 17.72 11.79
CA GLY A 449 13.50 16.39 11.19
C GLY A 449 12.98 15.32 12.17
N PRO A 450 12.76 14.08 11.72
CA PRO A 450 12.34 13.00 12.64
C PRO A 450 13.38 12.79 13.75
N PRO A 451 12.99 12.22 14.91
CA PRO A 451 13.89 12.04 16.05
C PRO A 451 14.93 10.95 15.84
N PHE A 452 14.72 10.06 14.86
CA PHE A 452 15.63 9.00 14.43
C PHE A 452 15.17 8.48 13.06
N LEU A 453 15.96 7.62 12.44
CA LEU A 453 15.55 6.84 11.27
C LEU A 453 15.63 5.35 11.57
N ILE A 454 14.52 4.63 11.43
CA ILE A 454 14.49 3.17 11.55
C ILE A 454 13.83 2.58 10.30
N PHE A 455 14.59 1.79 9.56
CA PHE A 455 14.14 1.09 8.36
C PHE A 455 14.40 -0.41 8.51
N LEU A 456 13.31 -1.17 8.54
CA LEU A 456 13.32 -2.61 8.75
C LEU A 456 12.85 -3.30 7.46
N HIS A 457 13.62 -4.29 6.99
CA HIS A 457 13.21 -5.09 5.85
C HIS A 457 11.89 -5.81 6.16
N PRO A 458 10.86 -5.76 5.29
CA PRO A 458 9.56 -6.40 5.56
C PRO A 458 9.68 -7.91 5.87
N SER A 459 10.62 -8.60 5.23
CA SER A 459 10.92 -10.02 5.48
C SER A 459 11.57 -10.37 6.83
N LEU A 460 11.90 -9.39 7.68
CA LEU A 460 12.14 -9.67 9.11
C LEU A 460 10.92 -10.36 9.72
N GLY A 461 9.73 -9.97 9.27
CA GLY A 461 8.45 -10.53 9.64
C GLY A 461 7.35 -9.56 9.22
N PRO A 462 6.54 -9.88 8.19
CA PRO A 462 5.44 -9.00 7.76
C PRO A 462 4.34 -8.87 8.84
N LEU A 463 4.40 -9.72 9.88
CA LEU A 463 3.63 -9.61 11.10
C LEU A 463 4.51 -9.08 12.24
N TRP A 464 4.00 -8.12 13.02
CA TRP A 464 4.75 -7.56 14.14
C TRP A 464 5.14 -8.62 15.18
N GLU A 465 4.28 -9.61 15.44
CA GLU A 465 4.59 -10.71 16.38
C GLU A 465 5.84 -11.51 15.96
N VAL A 466 6.07 -11.66 14.66
CA VAL A 466 7.24 -12.37 14.11
C VAL A 466 8.49 -11.49 14.25
N THR A 467 8.39 -10.21 13.88
CA THR A 467 9.56 -9.32 13.96
C THR A 467 9.99 -9.12 15.41
N ARG A 468 9.06 -8.95 16.36
CA ARG A 468 9.38 -8.72 17.79
C ARG A 468 10.26 -9.80 18.40
N GLN A 469 10.07 -11.07 18.05
CA GLN A 469 10.85 -12.19 18.58
C GLN A 469 12.34 -12.17 18.15
N LYS A 470 12.72 -11.34 17.16
CA LYS A 470 14.10 -11.15 16.72
C LYS A 470 14.83 -10.03 17.45
N PHE A 471 14.11 -9.26 18.27
CA PHE A 471 14.59 -8.12 19.01
C PHE A 471 14.36 -8.32 20.51
N TYR A 472 15.36 -7.99 21.31
CA TYR A 472 15.24 -8.05 22.76
C TYR A 472 16.22 -7.05 23.39
N GLY A 473 15.67 -6.12 24.18
CA GLY A 473 16.31 -5.08 24.99
C GLY A 473 17.41 -4.22 24.36
N GLY A 474 18.06 -3.38 25.17
CA GLY A 474 19.02 -2.36 24.72
C GLY A 474 18.37 -1.00 24.48
N SER A 475 19.00 -0.15 23.66
CA SER A 475 18.53 1.22 23.43
C SER A 475 18.89 1.77 22.05
N ILE A 476 18.10 2.74 21.57
CA ILE A 476 18.34 3.54 20.38
C ILE A 476 18.21 5.01 20.77
N SER A 477 19.33 5.74 20.75
CA SER A 477 19.40 7.15 21.13
C SER A 477 18.73 8.07 20.10
N GLU A 478 18.30 9.26 20.53
CA GLU A 478 17.84 10.32 19.62
C GLU A 478 18.95 10.69 18.60
N GLY A 479 18.56 10.95 17.37
CA GLY A 479 19.48 11.19 16.25
C GLY A 479 20.08 9.92 15.64
N SER A 480 19.74 8.73 16.15
CA SER A 480 20.27 7.48 15.61
C SER A 480 19.62 7.04 14.30
N GLU A 481 20.33 6.17 13.59
CA GLU A 481 19.85 5.51 12.38
C GLU A 481 20.05 3.99 12.50
N LEU A 482 18.96 3.25 12.29
CA LEU A 482 18.96 1.80 12.20
C LEU A 482 18.41 1.37 10.83
N GLN A 483 19.25 0.73 10.02
CA GLN A 483 18.81 0.11 8.77
C GLN A 483 19.14 -1.37 8.78
N ILE A 484 18.10 -2.22 8.76
CA ILE A 484 18.24 -3.69 8.76
C ILE A 484 17.66 -4.24 7.46
N GLU A 485 18.53 -4.54 6.51
CA GLU A 485 18.23 -5.13 5.20
C GLU A 485 18.64 -6.62 5.17
N VAL A 486 18.16 -7.38 6.16
CA VAL A 486 18.35 -8.83 6.34
C VAL A 486 17.07 -9.47 6.89
N ALA A 487 16.81 -10.74 6.56
CA ALA A 487 15.68 -11.47 7.14
C ALA A 487 16.08 -12.31 8.36
N GLU A 488 17.25 -12.95 8.31
CA GLU A 488 17.83 -13.70 9.42
C GLU A 488 18.66 -12.75 10.30
N PHE A 489 17.98 -12.13 11.25
CA PHE A 489 18.54 -11.13 12.15
C PHE A 489 18.30 -11.53 13.61
N MET A 490 19.23 -11.19 14.48
CA MET A 490 19.08 -11.35 15.92
C MET A 490 19.70 -10.18 16.67
N TRP A 491 18.88 -9.51 17.46
CA TRP A 491 19.22 -8.41 18.36
C TRP A 491 18.92 -8.82 19.79
N ARG A 492 19.85 -8.62 20.73
CA ARG A 492 19.64 -9.10 22.11
C ARG A 492 19.99 -8.20 23.27
N ASN A 493 20.59 -7.04 23.06
CA ASN A 493 20.65 -5.91 24.01
C ASN A 493 21.68 -4.93 23.44
N VAL A 494 21.47 -4.53 22.19
CA VAL A 494 22.37 -3.63 21.49
C VAL A 494 22.06 -2.20 21.94
N GLU A 495 23.09 -1.40 22.20
CA GLU A 495 22.96 0.04 22.42
C GLU A 495 23.44 0.76 21.16
N LEU A 496 22.58 1.60 20.59
CA LEU A 496 22.85 2.34 19.38
C LEU A 496 22.80 3.85 19.64
N ASP A 497 23.96 4.49 19.49
CA ASP A 497 24.12 5.94 19.44
C ASP A 497 24.90 6.30 18.17
N GLY A 498 24.16 6.73 17.13
CA GLY A 498 24.69 6.97 15.79
C GLY A 498 24.02 6.08 14.72
N SER A 499 24.77 5.70 13.67
CA SER A 499 24.27 4.93 12.53
C SER A 499 24.73 3.48 12.55
N LEU A 500 23.77 2.54 12.45
CA LEU A 500 23.97 1.11 12.21
C LEU A 500 23.22 0.67 10.95
N ILE A 501 23.96 0.18 9.96
CA ILE A 501 23.44 -0.24 8.66
C ILE A 501 23.88 -1.67 8.38
N VAL A 502 22.93 -2.60 8.24
CA VAL A 502 23.17 -4.01 7.90
C VAL A 502 22.50 -4.29 6.56
N ILE A 503 23.27 -4.71 5.56
CA ILE A 503 22.78 -4.97 4.20
C ILE A 503 23.22 -6.35 3.75
N ALA A 504 22.27 -7.19 3.31
CA ALA A 504 22.57 -8.43 2.62
C ALA A 504 22.23 -8.37 1.13
N GLY A 505 23.11 -8.96 0.31
CA GLY A 505 22.83 -9.21 -1.10
C GLY A 505 21.70 -10.24 -1.29
N ASN A 506 21.71 -11.31 -0.47
CA ASN A 506 20.67 -12.33 -0.46
C ASN A 506 19.85 -12.21 0.83
N VAL A 507 18.70 -11.55 0.79
CA VAL A 507 17.90 -11.33 2.00
C VAL A 507 17.00 -12.52 2.36
N MET A 508 16.35 -13.11 1.37
CA MET A 508 15.33 -14.18 1.54
C MET A 508 15.74 -15.52 0.92
N GLY A 509 16.94 -15.58 0.34
CA GLY A 509 17.43 -16.70 -0.45
C GLY A 509 18.29 -16.23 -1.61
N SER A 510 18.57 -17.12 -2.55
CA SER A 510 19.49 -16.90 -3.66
C SER A 510 18.78 -16.76 -5.00
N THR A 511 19.30 -15.90 -5.87
CA THR A 511 18.86 -15.82 -7.26
C THR A 511 19.32 -17.05 -8.04
N ARG A 512 18.41 -17.68 -8.79
CA ARG A 512 18.67 -18.74 -9.75
C ARG A 512 18.16 -18.34 -11.12
N ILE A 513 18.75 -18.89 -12.17
CA ILE A 513 18.26 -18.70 -13.52
C ILE A 513 17.14 -19.72 -13.76
N ASP A 514 15.98 -19.26 -14.20
CA ASP A 514 14.85 -20.12 -14.53
C ASP A 514 15.05 -20.82 -15.89
N ALA A 515 14.06 -21.63 -16.30
CA ALA A 515 14.11 -22.33 -17.58
C ALA A 515 14.15 -21.39 -18.81
N ASN A 516 13.72 -20.14 -18.65
CA ASN A 516 13.69 -19.12 -19.70
C ASN A 516 14.94 -18.22 -19.69
N GLY A 517 15.89 -18.44 -18.78
CA GLY A 517 17.08 -17.61 -18.66
C GLY A 517 16.90 -16.37 -17.76
N GLU A 518 15.76 -16.21 -17.08
CA GLU A 518 15.47 -15.07 -16.22
C GLU A 518 15.99 -15.29 -14.79
N PRO A 519 16.61 -14.27 -14.15
CA PRO A 519 17.00 -14.34 -12.75
C PRO A 519 15.77 -14.31 -11.83
N MET A 520 15.51 -15.42 -11.16
CA MET A 520 14.43 -15.58 -10.20
C MET A 520 14.96 -15.80 -8.78
N LEU A 521 14.38 -15.09 -7.81
CA LEU A 521 14.63 -15.28 -6.39
C LEU A 521 14.02 -16.61 -5.95
N GLN A 522 14.87 -17.53 -5.51
CA GLN A 522 14.44 -18.73 -4.83
C GLN A 522 14.52 -18.51 -3.32
N TYR A 523 13.38 -18.65 -2.63
CA TYR A 523 13.35 -18.60 -1.18
C TYR A 523 14.08 -19.78 -0.60
N GLY A 524 14.88 -19.52 0.42
CA GLY A 524 15.81 -20.51 0.93
C GLY A 524 16.50 -20.05 2.19
N ARG A 525 17.34 -20.93 2.70
CA ARG A 525 18.25 -20.61 3.81
C ARG A 525 19.57 -20.03 3.31
N ARG A 526 19.86 -20.01 2.01
CA ARG A 526 21.08 -19.38 1.49
C ARG A 526 20.95 -17.84 1.44
N CYS A 527 21.10 -17.19 2.60
CA CYS A 527 20.91 -15.75 2.79
C CYS A 527 21.93 -15.15 3.76
N GLY A 528 22.04 -13.82 3.77
CA GLY A 528 22.88 -13.11 4.73
C GLY A 528 22.29 -13.17 6.14
N ARG A 529 23.14 -13.36 7.15
CA ARG A 529 22.75 -13.41 8.57
C ARG A 529 23.53 -12.39 9.38
N CYS A 530 22.85 -11.77 10.33
CA CYS A 530 23.50 -10.86 11.27
C CYS A 530 23.03 -11.13 12.70
N ARG A 531 24.02 -11.31 13.60
CA ARG A 531 23.82 -11.63 15.00
C ARG A 531 24.56 -10.63 15.88
N LEU A 532 23.82 -9.87 16.68
CA LEU A 532 24.38 -8.88 17.59
C LEU A 532 24.00 -9.22 19.03
N GLN A 533 25.00 -9.51 19.87
CA GLN A 533 24.82 -9.80 21.30
C GLN A 533 25.68 -8.86 22.14
N ASN A 534 25.03 -8.06 23.00
CA ASN A 534 25.68 -7.11 23.89
C ASN A 534 26.70 -6.21 23.15
N VAL A 535 26.25 -5.60 22.05
CA VAL A 535 27.06 -4.72 21.21
C VAL A 535 26.71 -3.28 21.51
N LYS A 536 27.70 -2.42 21.68
CA LYS A 536 27.50 -0.96 21.73
C LYS A 536 28.03 -0.35 20.45
N VAL A 537 27.21 0.43 19.77
CA VAL A 537 27.58 1.14 18.53
C VAL A 537 27.58 2.63 18.86
N LEU A 538 28.76 3.25 18.81
CA LEU A 538 28.96 4.66 19.16
C LEU A 538 29.64 5.37 17.99
N ASN A 539 28.91 6.18 17.23
CA ASN A 539 29.49 6.97 16.14
C ASN A 539 28.70 8.25 15.90
N LYS A 540 29.27 9.18 15.13
CA LYS A 540 28.63 10.49 14.87
C LYS A 540 27.37 10.44 14.01
N GLY A 541 27.04 9.30 13.39
CA GLY A 541 25.81 9.10 12.65
C GLY A 541 25.54 10.11 11.53
N ILE A 542 24.27 10.46 11.37
CA ILE A 542 23.77 11.41 10.36
C ILE A 542 24.15 12.86 10.73
N ASP A 543 24.55 13.66 9.74
CA ASP A 543 24.62 15.10 9.90
C ASP A 543 23.21 15.70 9.84
N TRP A 544 22.52 15.76 10.99
CA TRP A 544 21.17 16.32 11.11
C TRP A 544 21.09 17.83 10.81
N SER A 545 22.22 18.53 10.76
CA SER A 545 22.29 19.97 10.46
C SER A 545 22.35 20.25 8.95
N CYS A 546 22.62 19.23 8.14
CA CYS A 546 22.72 19.37 6.69
C CYS A 546 21.34 19.65 6.06
N GLY A 547 21.18 20.85 5.49
CA GLY A 547 19.95 21.29 4.83
C GLY A 547 19.62 20.56 3.54
N GLU A 548 20.55 19.78 2.98
CA GLU A 548 20.33 18.96 1.78
C GLU A 548 19.68 17.61 2.09
N ASN A 549 19.59 17.23 3.37
CA ASN A 549 19.00 15.96 3.77
C ASN A 549 17.51 15.88 3.39
N ALA A 550 17.15 14.80 2.71
CA ALA A 550 15.77 14.42 2.45
C ALA A 550 15.45 13.10 3.15
N TYR A 551 15.03 13.19 4.41
CA TYR A 551 14.81 12.04 5.29
C TYR A 551 13.83 11.01 4.71
N TRP A 552 12.71 11.45 4.14
CA TRP A 552 11.71 10.56 3.53
C TRP A 552 12.20 9.89 2.25
N LYS A 553 13.19 10.46 1.55
CA LYS A 553 13.88 9.79 0.43
C LYS A 553 14.96 8.84 0.92
N HIS A 554 15.35 8.95 2.19
CA HIS A 554 16.59 8.40 2.75
C HIS A 554 17.86 8.87 2.03
N SER A 555 17.85 10.12 1.55
CA SER A 555 19.02 10.80 1.02
C SER A 555 19.62 11.66 2.12
N VAL A 556 20.54 11.09 2.90
CA VAL A 556 21.13 11.72 4.09
C VAL A 556 22.65 11.67 4.06
N GLN A 557 23.28 12.75 4.53
CA GLN A 557 24.73 12.81 4.76
C GLN A 557 25.07 12.27 6.15
N ARG A 558 26.21 11.59 6.26
CA ARG A 558 26.68 10.96 7.51
C ARG A 558 28.11 11.39 7.80
N PHE A 559 28.41 11.64 9.07
CA PHE A 559 29.77 11.82 9.53
C PHE A 559 30.48 10.47 9.68
N GLU A 560 29.81 9.51 10.33
CA GLU A 560 30.35 8.19 10.62
C GLU A 560 29.20 7.18 10.62
N ALA A 561 29.48 5.91 10.32
CA ALA A 561 28.52 4.83 10.46
C ALA A 561 29.21 3.49 10.72
N LEU A 562 28.50 2.58 11.37
CA LEU A 562 28.82 1.16 11.34
C LEU A 562 28.02 0.50 10.21
N LYS A 563 28.72 0.03 9.18
CA LYS A 563 28.12 -0.64 8.02
C LYS A 563 28.57 -2.09 7.95
N VAL A 564 27.62 -3.02 7.91
CA VAL A 564 27.83 -4.44 7.68
C VAL A 564 27.26 -4.81 6.33
N ILE A 565 28.09 -5.35 5.43
CA ILE A 565 27.73 -5.77 4.08
C ILE A 565 27.94 -7.28 3.96
N LEU A 566 26.86 -8.01 3.72
CA LEU A 566 26.83 -9.47 3.65
C LEU A 566 26.63 -9.90 2.19
N HIS A 567 27.64 -10.52 1.58
CA HIS A 567 27.54 -11.04 0.23
C HIS A 567 27.03 -12.49 0.25
N GLY A 568 26.05 -12.82 -0.59
CA GLY A 568 25.53 -14.19 -0.70
C GLY A 568 25.07 -14.78 0.66
N ASN A 569 25.63 -15.92 1.03
CA ASN A 569 25.39 -16.64 2.29
C ASN A 569 26.39 -16.24 3.39
N ALA A 570 26.70 -14.96 3.51
CA ALA A 570 27.62 -14.46 4.52
C ALA A 570 26.97 -14.33 5.91
N GLU A 571 27.78 -14.48 6.95
CA GLU A 571 27.33 -14.34 8.34
C GLU A 571 28.20 -13.33 9.09
N PHE A 572 27.56 -12.42 9.82
CA PHE A 572 28.24 -11.49 10.73
C PHE A 572 27.78 -11.72 12.15
N GLU A 573 28.72 -11.86 13.07
CA GLU A 573 28.46 -11.99 14.49
C GLU A 573 29.32 -11.04 15.30
N ALA A 574 28.71 -10.23 16.16
CA ALA A 574 29.42 -9.39 17.11
C ALA A 574 28.92 -9.70 18.53
N ASN A 575 29.85 -10.01 19.44
CA ASN A 575 29.53 -10.44 20.79
C ASN A 575 30.38 -9.71 21.84
N ASN A 576 29.74 -9.01 22.79
CA ASN A 576 30.38 -8.29 23.90
C ASN A 576 31.47 -7.30 23.43
N VAL A 577 31.12 -6.42 22.48
CA VAL A 577 32.05 -5.45 21.88
C VAL A 577 31.48 -4.04 21.85
N ILE A 578 32.37 -3.06 21.90
CA ILE A 578 32.07 -1.64 21.66
C ILE A 578 32.70 -1.27 20.32
N LEU A 579 31.87 -0.82 19.38
CA LEU A 579 32.26 -0.41 18.04
C LEU A 579 32.17 1.11 17.96
N GLU A 580 33.30 1.77 18.20
CA GLU A 580 33.41 3.24 18.20
C GLU A 580 33.94 3.78 16.88
N GLY A 581 33.29 4.82 16.35
CA GLY A 581 33.69 5.51 15.13
C GLY A 581 33.17 4.84 13.85
N ASN A 582 33.80 5.17 12.72
CA ASN A 582 33.38 4.70 11.40
C ASN A 582 33.96 3.32 11.07
N HIS A 583 33.09 2.33 10.84
CA HIS A 583 33.48 0.95 10.52
C HIS A 583 32.70 0.42 9.33
N VAL A 584 33.39 -0.30 8.43
CA VAL A 584 32.77 -1.04 7.33
C VAL A 584 33.26 -2.48 7.36
N PHE A 585 32.35 -3.41 7.63
CA PHE A 585 32.61 -4.85 7.61
C PHE A 585 31.99 -5.46 6.36
N GLU A 586 32.84 -5.87 5.42
CA GLU A 586 32.43 -6.62 4.23
C GLU A 586 32.70 -8.11 4.44
N VAL A 587 31.65 -8.92 4.40
CA VAL A 587 31.73 -10.37 4.61
C VAL A 587 31.47 -11.08 3.27
N PRO A 588 32.46 -11.78 2.70
CA PRO A 588 32.31 -12.50 1.42
C PRO A 588 31.32 -13.67 1.49
N ASP A 589 30.80 -14.08 0.32
CA ASP A 589 29.91 -15.26 0.21
C ASP A 589 30.58 -16.52 0.76
N GLY A 590 29.85 -17.24 1.62
CA GLY A 590 30.32 -18.47 2.25
C GLY A 590 31.27 -18.26 3.43
N TYR A 591 31.41 -17.04 3.95
CA TYR A 591 32.23 -16.75 5.13
C TYR A 591 31.41 -16.23 6.30
N LYS A 592 31.93 -16.51 7.49
CA LYS A 592 31.45 -16.03 8.79
C LYS A 592 32.50 -15.11 9.40
N MET A 593 32.13 -13.85 9.59
CA MET A 593 32.93 -12.87 10.32
C MET A 593 32.45 -12.78 11.77
N LYS A 594 33.36 -13.00 12.72
CA LYS A 594 33.10 -12.88 14.15
C LYS A 594 33.96 -11.77 14.75
N ILE A 595 33.29 -10.83 15.42
CA ILE A 595 33.90 -9.71 16.14
C ILE A 595 33.78 -9.98 17.64
N ILE A 596 34.92 -10.02 18.32
CA ILE A 596 35.02 -10.21 19.77
C ILE A 596 35.98 -9.20 20.38
N SER A 597 35.86 -9.00 21.69
CA SER A 597 36.82 -8.19 22.45
C SER A 597 38.10 -9.00 22.67
N GLY A 598 39.22 -8.50 22.16
CA GLY A 598 40.55 -9.09 22.32
C GLY A 598 41.41 -8.31 23.33
N ASN A 599 42.59 -8.87 23.66
CA ASN A 599 43.48 -8.32 24.69
C ASN A 599 44.01 -6.89 24.42
N SER A 600 43.96 -6.41 23.17
CA SER A 600 44.46 -5.10 22.74
C SER A 600 43.52 -4.34 21.80
N GLY A 601 42.23 -4.70 21.75
CA GLY A 601 41.25 -4.07 20.85
C GLY A 601 40.23 -5.06 20.29
N LEU A 602 39.62 -4.72 19.16
CA LEU A 602 38.69 -5.61 18.45
C LEU A 602 39.45 -6.74 17.76
N GLU A 603 39.08 -7.98 18.04
CA GLU A 603 39.57 -9.15 17.31
C GLU A 603 38.54 -9.53 16.25
N VAL A 604 38.98 -9.59 14.99
CA VAL A 604 38.16 -9.93 13.82
C VAL A 604 38.60 -11.28 13.29
N GLN A 605 37.71 -12.27 13.35
CA GLN A 605 37.94 -13.60 12.82
C GLN A 605 37.07 -13.82 11.60
N LEU A 606 37.68 -14.17 10.47
CA LEU A 606 36.96 -14.52 9.24
C LEU A 606 37.18 -15.99 8.92
N ASN A 607 36.15 -16.80 9.12
CA ASN A 607 36.21 -18.24 8.93
C ASN A 607 35.30 -18.66 7.77
N PRO A 608 35.71 -19.60 6.90
CA PRO A 608 34.79 -20.18 5.93
C PRO A 608 33.68 -20.93 6.65
N ILE A 609 32.45 -20.83 6.14
CA ILE A 609 31.34 -21.66 6.59
C ILE A 609 31.64 -23.11 6.16
N GLU A 610 31.35 -24.07 7.04
CA GLU A 610 31.63 -25.47 6.73
C GLU A 610 30.81 -25.94 5.50
N PRO A 611 31.35 -26.83 4.64
CA PRO A 611 30.66 -27.27 3.43
C PRO A 611 29.28 -27.91 3.66
N ASN A 612 29.10 -28.59 4.79
CA ASN A 612 27.81 -29.17 5.25
C ASN A 612 26.76 -28.11 5.63
N MET A 613 27.19 -26.89 5.97
CA MET A 613 26.34 -25.77 6.40
C MET A 613 26.12 -24.72 5.30
N MET A 614 26.71 -24.90 4.11
CA MET A 614 26.61 -23.92 3.01
C MET A 614 25.18 -23.62 2.57
N ASP A 615 24.27 -24.59 2.68
CA ASP A 615 22.86 -24.40 2.31
C ASP A 615 22.01 -23.84 3.45
N THR A 616 22.41 -24.03 4.71
CA THR A 616 21.60 -23.72 5.90
C THR A 616 22.12 -22.56 6.75
N GLY A 617 23.40 -22.19 6.58
CA GLY A 617 24.16 -21.36 7.52
C GLY A 617 24.48 -22.08 8.84
N SER A 618 25.20 -21.41 9.73
CA SER A 618 25.51 -21.88 11.08
C SER A 618 24.33 -21.73 12.05
N TRP A 619 23.33 -20.93 11.70
CA TRP A 619 22.07 -20.84 12.44
C TRP A 619 20.92 -20.33 11.55
N PHE A 620 19.68 -20.55 11.96
CA PHE A 620 18.50 -19.96 11.34
C PHE A 620 17.31 -19.92 12.29
N TRP A 621 16.34 -19.06 12.01
CA TRP A 621 15.06 -19.07 12.68
C TRP A 621 14.14 -20.14 12.09
N ASN A 622 13.67 -21.06 12.92
CA ASN A 622 12.62 -22.03 12.60
C ASN A 622 11.26 -21.48 13.01
N TYR A 623 10.28 -21.55 12.11
CA TYR A 623 8.96 -20.94 12.30
C TYR A 623 7.94 -22.04 12.56
N LYS A 624 7.17 -21.93 13.64
CA LYS A 624 6.12 -22.89 14.00
C LYS A 624 4.82 -22.18 14.31
N ILE A 625 3.71 -22.76 13.88
CA ILE A 625 2.38 -22.31 14.30
C ILE A 625 2.07 -22.93 15.66
N ASN A 626 1.70 -22.11 16.63
CA ASN A 626 1.24 -22.53 17.94
C ASN A 626 -0.14 -21.90 18.21
N GLY A 627 -1.19 -22.68 18.01
CA GLY A 627 -2.56 -22.18 18.02
C GLY A 627 -2.78 -21.14 16.91
N THR A 628 -3.08 -19.91 17.31
CA THR A 628 -3.32 -18.75 16.44
C THR A 628 -2.06 -17.91 16.19
N HIS A 629 -0.93 -18.26 16.82
CA HIS A 629 0.30 -17.45 16.83
C HIS A 629 1.47 -18.14 16.12
N ILE A 630 2.46 -17.34 15.71
CA ILE A 630 3.72 -17.83 15.13
C ILE A 630 4.84 -17.71 16.15
N LEU A 631 5.50 -18.83 16.44
CA LEU A 631 6.67 -18.89 17.31
C LEU A 631 7.95 -19.14 16.51
N LEU A 632 9.00 -18.43 16.90
CA LEU A 632 10.34 -18.54 16.35
C LEU A 632 11.23 -19.32 17.32
N GLU A 633 11.89 -20.34 16.81
CA GLU A 633 12.90 -21.11 17.53
C GLU A 633 14.26 -20.91 16.84
N LEU A 634 15.27 -20.48 17.60
CA LEU A 634 16.62 -20.35 17.08
C LEU A 634 17.24 -21.75 16.98
N VAL A 635 17.66 -22.16 15.79
CA VAL A 635 18.39 -23.41 15.56
C VAL A 635 19.84 -23.07 15.25
N GLU A 636 20.76 -23.57 16.06
CA GLU A 636 22.21 -23.51 15.83
C GLU A 636 22.70 -24.90 15.36
N LEU A 637 23.57 -24.93 14.36
CA LEU A 637 24.05 -26.16 13.70
C LEU A 637 25.52 -26.47 14.01
#